data_AF-A0A4Q2EG21-F1
#
_entry.id   AF-A0A4Q2EG21-F1
#
_cell.length_a   1.000
_cell.length_b   1.000
_cell.length_c   1.000
_cell.angle_alpha   90.00
_cell.angle_beta   90.00
_cell.angle_gamma   90.00
#
_symmetry.space_group_name_H-M   'P 1'
#
loop_
_entity.id
_entity.type
_entity.pdbx_description
1 polymer ?
#
loop_
_entity_poly.entity_id
_entity_poly.type
_entity_poly.pdbx_seq_one_letter_code
_entity_poly.pdbx_strand_id
1 'polypeptide(L)'
;MTPTSTAAVLRPAREDHLARLRFPALGAVVTLTTPAAVAPTVEAAIRGVFQDADQRFSPWRRGGEAQRVACGALSARDASPEFRAVYDLATAWRFRTRNAWTPRRRDGRLDLAGLARFLAFEEASGLLTRRRQR
;
A
#
# COMPACT_ATOMS: atom_id res chain seq x y z
N MET A 1 24.25 -19.71 -36.14
CA MET A 1 23.06 -20.20 -35.40
C MET A 1 22.66 -19.15 -34.38
N THR A 2 21.61 -18.38 -34.68
CA THR A 2 21.06 -17.36 -33.78
C THR A 2 19.86 -17.97 -33.04
N PRO A 3 19.77 -17.91 -31.70
CA PRO A 3 18.60 -18.43 -31.02
C PRO A 3 17.44 -17.44 -31.16
N THR A 4 16.36 -17.88 -31.80
CA THR A 4 15.08 -17.18 -31.85
C THR A 4 14.44 -17.24 -30.45
N SER A 5 14.52 -16.13 -29.70
CA SER A 5 13.79 -15.96 -28.45
C SER A 5 12.32 -15.69 -28.75
N THR A 6 11.46 -16.69 -28.58
CA THR A 6 10.01 -16.52 -28.62
C THR A 6 9.58 -15.76 -27.37
N ALA A 7 9.37 -14.44 -27.50
CA ALA A 7 8.65 -13.67 -26.50
C ALA A 7 7.21 -14.19 -26.45
N ALA A 8 6.83 -14.85 -25.36
CA ALA A 8 5.45 -15.21 -25.12
C ALA A 8 4.65 -13.90 -24.98
N VAL A 9 3.93 -13.55 -26.05
CA VAL A 9 2.94 -12.47 -26.01
C VAL A 9 1.89 -12.90 -24.98
N LEU A 10 1.89 -12.25 -23.81
CA LEU A 10 0.79 -12.32 -22.85
C LEU A 10 -0.47 -11.88 -23.59
N ARG A 11 -1.25 -12.86 -24.07
CA ARG A 11 -2.60 -12.59 -24.58
C ARG A 11 -3.36 -11.91 -23.44
N PRO A 12 -4.01 -10.75 -23.67
CA PRO A 12 -4.90 -10.19 -22.67
C PRO A 12 -5.96 -11.25 -22.38
N ALA A 13 -6.08 -11.64 -21.11
CA ALA A 13 -7.19 -12.48 -20.68
C ALA A 13 -8.48 -11.79 -21.15
N ARG A 14 -9.38 -12.51 -21.82
CA ARG A 14 -10.71 -11.98 -22.19
C ARG A 14 -11.33 -11.38 -20.93
N GLU A 15 -11.71 -10.10 -20.96
CA GLU A 15 -12.15 -9.35 -19.78
C GLU A 15 -13.36 -9.99 -19.07
N ASP A 16 -14.13 -10.80 -19.80
CA ASP A 16 -15.34 -11.50 -19.33
C ASP A 16 -15.10 -12.62 -18.31
N HIS A 17 -13.85 -12.84 -17.85
CA HIS A 17 -13.49 -13.87 -16.87
C HIS A 17 -12.67 -13.38 -15.67
N LEU A 18 -12.46 -12.08 -15.53
CA LEU A 18 -11.71 -11.55 -14.40
C LEU A 18 -12.63 -11.33 -13.18
N ALA A 19 -12.25 -11.89 -12.04
CA ALA A 19 -12.86 -11.53 -10.78
C ALA A 19 -12.32 -10.18 -10.31
N ARG A 20 -13.21 -9.33 -9.77
CA ARG A 20 -12.86 -7.99 -9.32
C ARG A 20 -13.37 -7.74 -7.92
N LEU A 21 -12.47 -7.30 -7.06
CA LEU A 21 -12.75 -6.87 -5.69
C LEU A 21 -12.47 -5.37 -5.59
N ARG A 22 -13.41 -4.62 -5.00
CA ARG A 22 -13.30 -3.17 -4.79
C ARG A 22 -13.68 -2.79 -3.36
N PHE A 23 -12.87 -1.93 -2.75
CA PHE A 23 -13.18 -1.37 -1.44
C PHE A 23 -12.45 -0.06 -1.18
N PRO A 24 -13.02 0.84 -0.36
CA PRO A 24 -12.35 2.07 0.03
C PRO A 24 -11.25 1.79 1.07
N ALA A 25 -10.11 2.49 0.95
CA ALA A 25 -9.04 2.51 1.95
C ALA A 25 -8.12 3.73 1.72
N LEU A 26 -7.65 4.38 2.79
CA LEU A 26 -6.67 5.47 2.75
C LEU A 26 -7.06 6.57 1.75
N GLY A 27 -8.34 6.96 1.73
CA GLY A 27 -8.87 8.02 0.86
C GLY A 27 -8.87 7.69 -0.63
N ALA A 28 -8.75 6.41 -1.00
CA ALA A 28 -8.81 5.91 -2.36
C ALA A 28 -9.70 4.66 -2.46
N VAL A 29 -10.02 4.24 -3.68
CA VAL A 29 -10.65 2.93 -3.94
C VAL A 29 -9.58 1.95 -4.38
N VAL A 30 -9.37 0.90 -3.59
CA VAL A 30 -8.52 -0.23 -3.96
C VAL A 30 -9.32 -1.11 -4.92
N THR A 31 -8.72 -1.45 -6.06
CA THR A 31 -9.27 -2.43 -7.01
C THR A 31 -8.28 -3.56 -7.19
N LEU A 32 -8.70 -4.77 -6.83
CA LEU A 32 -7.98 -6.00 -7.12
C LEU A 32 -8.67 -6.69 -8.29
N THR A 33 -7.89 -7.08 -9.30
CA THR A 33 -8.37 -7.84 -10.45
C THR A 33 -7.55 -9.13 -10.56
N THR A 34 -8.24 -10.27 -10.55
CA THR A 34 -7.61 -11.60 -10.55
C THR A 34 -8.25 -12.51 -11.61
N PRO A 35 -7.55 -13.55 -12.09
CA PRO A 35 -8.12 -14.50 -13.06
C PRO A 35 -9.29 -15.33 -12.53
N ALA A 36 -9.45 -15.41 -11.21
CA ALA A 36 -10.52 -16.13 -10.53
C ALA A 36 -10.84 -15.44 -9.19
N ALA A 37 -12.01 -15.75 -8.61
CA ALA A 37 -12.40 -15.22 -7.32
C ALA A 37 -11.36 -15.55 -6.24
N VAL A 38 -11.04 -14.57 -5.41
CA VAL A 38 -10.15 -14.72 -4.26
C VAL A 38 -10.90 -15.47 -3.16
N ALA A 39 -10.24 -16.42 -2.49
CA ALA A 39 -10.86 -17.11 -1.37
C ALA A 39 -11.29 -16.10 -0.27
N PRO A 40 -12.45 -16.26 0.37
CA PRO A 40 -12.96 -15.29 1.34
C PRO A 40 -11.98 -14.95 2.48
N THR A 41 -11.19 -15.93 2.92
CA THR A 41 -10.15 -15.75 3.95
C THR A 41 -9.00 -14.86 3.47
N VAL A 42 -8.60 -14.99 2.19
CA VAL A 42 -7.56 -14.16 1.58
C VAL A 42 -8.10 -12.75 1.30
N GLU A 43 -9.34 -12.62 0.85
CA GLU A 43 -10.01 -11.32 0.72
C GLU A 43 -10.06 -10.60 2.07
N ALA A 44 -10.48 -11.28 3.14
CA ALA A 44 -10.54 -10.72 4.48
C ALA A 44 -9.15 -10.27 4.96
N ALA A 45 -8.11 -11.08 4.72
CA ALA A 45 -6.73 -10.72 5.06
C ALA A 45 -6.26 -9.47 4.28
N ILE A 46 -6.53 -9.40 2.97
CA ILE A 46 -6.20 -8.22 2.16
C ILE A 46 -6.91 -6.98 2.70
N ARG A 47 -8.21 -7.06 2.99
CA ARG A 47 -8.96 -5.95 3.58
C ARG A 47 -8.37 -5.53 4.93
N GLY A 48 -7.97 -6.49 5.76
CA GLY A 48 -7.31 -6.26 7.05
C GLY A 48 -6.05 -5.41 6.92
N VAL A 49 -5.16 -5.76 5.97
CA VAL A 49 -3.93 -4.98 5.70
C VAL A 49 -4.24 -3.51 5.44
N PHE A 50 -5.20 -3.24 4.54
CA PHE A 50 -5.60 -1.86 4.23
C PHE A 50 -6.32 -1.17 5.38
N GLN A 51 -7.11 -1.90 6.17
CA GLN A 51 -7.79 -1.38 7.34
C GLN A 51 -6.78 -0.96 8.42
N ASP A 52 -5.76 -1.77 8.68
CA ASP A 52 -4.72 -1.46 9.66
C ASP A 52 -3.87 -0.26 9.20
N ALA A 53 -3.57 -0.20 7.91
CA ALA A 53 -2.91 0.96 7.33
C ALA A 53 -3.79 2.21 7.45
N ASP A 54 -5.10 2.13 7.18
CA ASP A 54 -6.03 3.26 7.34
C ASP A 54 -6.13 3.73 8.80
N GLN A 55 -6.30 2.81 9.74
CA GLN A 55 -6.40 3.12 11.16
C GLN A 55 -5.21 3.91 11.69
N ARG A 56 -4.01 3.62 11.19
CA ARG A 56 -2.75 4.22 11.63
C ARG A 56 -2.36 5.46 10.82
N PHE A 57 -2.49 5.41 9.50
CA PHE A 57 -1.91 6.38 8.58
C PHE A 57 -2.91 7.35 7.94
N SER A 58 -4.22 7.16 8.15
CA SER A 58 -5.24 8.07 7.60
C SER A 58 -5.18 9.45 8.25
N PRO A 59 -4.87 10.54 7.51
CA PRO A 59 -4.85 11.89 8.05
C PRO A 59 -6.26 12.45 8.31
N TRP A 60 -7.30 11.79 7.76
CA TRP A 60 -8.70 12.21 7.91
C TRP A 60 -9.37 11.63 9.17
N ARG A 61 -8.75 10.62 9.80
CA ARG A 61 -9.27 10.02 11.03
C ARG A 61 -8.99 10.93 12.22
N ARG A 62 -10.04 11.55 12.77
CA ARG A 62 -9.95 12.41 13.96
C ARG A 62 -9.34 11.65 15.14
N GLY A 63 -8.32 12.24 15.77
CA GLY A 63 -7.61 11.63 16.90
C GLY A 63 -6.71 10.44 16.54
N GLY A 64 -6.67 10.05 15.26
CA GLY A 64 -5.77 9.02 14.76
C GLY A 64 -4.31 9.42 14.90
N GLU A 65 -3.43 8.43 14.94
CA GLU A 65 -1.99 8.64 15.13
C GLU A 65 -1.39 9.59 14.08
N ALA A 66 -1.63 9.32 12.78
CA ALA A 66 -1.16 10.21 11.71
C ALA A 66 -1.68 11.64 11.83
N GLN A 67 -2.94 11.84 12.20
CA GLN A 67 -3.50 13.17 12.37
C GLN A 67 -2.84 13.90 13.54
N ARG A 68 -2.61 13.21 14.67
CA ARG A 68 -1.90 13.77 15.84
C ARG A 68 -0.46 14.14 15.51
N VAL A 69 0.24 13.30 14.74
CA VAL A 69 1.61 13.63 14.28
C VAL A 69 1.60 14.82 13.32
N ALA A 70 0.68 14.84 12.35
CA ALA A 70 0.57 15.90 11.37
C ALA A 70 0.25 17.29 11.99
N CYS A 71 -0.51 17.33 13.09
CA CYS A 71 -0.79 18.57 13.83
C CYS A 71 0.19 18.86 14.98
N GLY A 72 1.20 18.03 15.20
CA GLY A 72 2.20 18.21 16.26
C GLY A 72 1.74 17.83 17.68
N ALA A 73 0.55 17.26 17.83
CA ALA A 73 0.05 16.73 19.11
C ALA A 73 0.72 15.40 19.53
N LEU A 74 1.51 14.79 18.63
CA LEU A 74 2.36 13.63 18.88
C LEU A 74 3.65 13.80 18.08
N SER A 75 4.82 13.60 18.70
CA SER A 75 6.07 13.62 17.95
C SER A 75 6.20 12.32 17.14
N ALA A 76 6.82 12.38 15.95
CA ALA A 76 7.07 11.17 15.16
C ALA A 76 7.97 10.17 15.92
N ARG A 77 8.84 10.65 16.83
CA ARG A 77 9.69 9.81 17.68
C ARG A 77 8.92 9.02 18.72
N ASP A 78 7.81 9.58 19.20
CA ASP A 78 6.96 8.97 20.23
C ASP A 78 5.77 8.20 19.62
N ALA A 79 5.65 8.20 18.30
CA ALA A 79 4.66 7.40 17.57
C ALA A 79 4.94 5.89 17.70
N SER A 80 3.95 5.09 17.31
CA SER A 80 4.00 3.64 17.29
C SER A 80 5.23 3.13 16.51
N PRO A 81 5.77 1.95 16.87
CA PRO A 81 6.89 1.35 16.15
C PRO A 81 6.63 1.23 14.64
N GLU A 82 5.42 0.88 14.24
CA GLU A 82 5.05 0.74 12.83
C GLU A 82 5.00 2.10 12.13
N PHE A 83 4.51 3.14 12.80
CA PHE A 83 4.53 4.50 12.26
C PHE A 83 5.97 4.98 12.05
N ARG A 84 6.84 4.74 13.03
CA ARG A 84 8.26 5.09 12.95
C ARG A 84 8.98 4.37 11.82
N ALA A 85 8.72 3.08 11.62
CA ALA A 85 9.30 2.33 10.50
C ALA A 85 8.97 2.96 9.14
N VAL A 86 7.72 3.38 8.93
CA VAL A 86 7.30 4.07 7.70
C VAL A 86 7.89 5.47 7.60
N TYR A 87 7.99 6.20 8.72
CA TYR A 87 8.66 7.50 8.77
C TYR A 87 10.15 7.41 8.41
N ASP A 88 10.84 6.39 8.91
CA ASP A 88 12.26 6.14 8.63
C ASP A 88 12.47 5.80 7.15
N LEU A 89 11.60 4.97 6.57
CA LEU A 89 11.61 4.68 5.14
C LEU A 89 11.40 5.97 4.31
N ALA A 90 10.44 6.80 4.70
CA ALA A 90 10.20 8.08 4.04
C ALA A 90 11.43 9.01 4.15
N THR A 91 12.07 9.07 5.31
CA THR A 91 13.28 9.88 5.52
C THR A 91 14.42 9.37 4.62
N ALA A 92 14.60 8.06 4.52
CA ALA A 92 15.58 7.45 3.62
C ALA A 92 15.30 7.78 2.14
N TRP A 93 14.03 7.73 1.71
CA TRP A 93 13.63 8.12 0.35
C TRP A 93 13.90 9.59 0.06
N ARG A 94 13.55 10.49 0.98
CA ARG A 94 13.86 11.92 0.86
C ARG A 94 15.36 12.13 0.67
N PHE A 95 16.19 11.45 1.44
CA PHE A 95 17.65 11.53 1.29
C PHE A 95 18.12 11.00 -0.08
N ARG A 96 17.70 9.79 -0.48
CA ARG A 96 18.09 9.16 -1.76
C ARG A 96 17.68 9.98 -2.98
N THR A 97 16.56 10.67 -2.90
CA THR A 97 16.04 11.54 -3.95
C THR A 97 16.62 12.96 -3.90
N ARG A 98 17.60 13.24 -3.02
CA ARG A 98 18.17 14.58 -2.80
C ARG A 98 17.08 15.63 -2.56
N ASN A 99 16.08 15.28 -1.77
CA ASN A 99 14.89 16.08 -1.47
C ASN A 99 13.93 16.35 -2.65
N ALA A 100 14.10 15.71 -3.82
CA ALA A 100 13.14 15.81 -4.90
C ALA A 100 11.77 15.20 -4.53
N TRP A 101 11.75 14.25 -3.58
CA TRP A 101 10.54 13.77 -2.93
C TRP A 101 10.56 14.08 -1.42
N THR A 102 9.40 14.37 -0.85
CA THR A 102 9.24 14.63 0.59
C THR A 102 7.93 14.02 1.10
N PRO A 103 7.89 13.44 2.32
CA PRO A 103 6.65 12.98 2.95
C PRO A 103 5.84 14.13 3.54
N ARG A 104 5.95 15.35 3.00
CA ARG A 104 5.25 16.52 3.48
C ARG A 104 4.28 17.01 2.42
N ARG A 105 3.07 17.35 2.85
CA ARG A 105 2.07 18.01 2.01
C ARG A 105 2.51 19.43 1.69
N ARG A 106 1.78 20.07 0.77
CA ARG A 106 1.98 21.49 0.41
C ARG A 106 1.86 22.43 1.61
N ASP A 107 1.06 22.07 2.62
CA ASP A 107 0.92 22.83 3.89
C ASP A 107 2.06 22.54 4.90
N GLY A 108 3.08 21.77 4.51
CA GLY A 108 4.23 21.42 5.33
C GLY A 108 3.98 20.28 6.33
N ARG A 109 2.75 19.80 6.49
CA ARG A 109 2.43 18.71 7.43
C ARG A 109 2.96 17.37 6.92
N LEU A 110 3.38 16.51 7.86
CA LEU A 110 3.78 15.14 7.54
C LEU A 110 2.56 14.37 7.01
N ASP A 111 2.75 13.63 5.94
CA ASP A 111 1.76 12.73 5.33
C ASP A 111 2.46 11.47 4.83
N LEU A 112 2.16 10.36 5.51
CA LEU A 112 2.68 9.03 5.19
C LEU A 112 1.62 8.16 4.52
N ALA A 113 0.40 8.67 4.27
CA ALA A 113 -0.72 7.85 3.77
C ALA A 113 -0.41 7.22 2.40
N GLY A 114 0.27 7.97 1.52
CA GLY A 114 0.70 7.45 0.22
C GLY A 114 1.71 6.31 0.33
N LEU A 115 2.70 6.43 1.21
CA LEU A 115 3.71 5.39 1.42
C LEU A 115 3.13 4.17 2.12
N ALA A 116 2.29 4.37 3.15
CA ALA A 116 1.58 3.30 3.82
C ALA A 116 0.68 2.53 2.85
N ARG A 117 0.02 3.22 1.91
CA ARG A 117 -0.77 2.58 0.84
C ARG A 117 0.10 1.71 -0.07
N PHE A 118 1.28 2.19 -0.44
CA PHE A 118 2.23 1.40 -1.22
C PHE A 118 2.67 0.13 -0.49
N LEU A 119 3.03 0.23 0.80
CA LEU A 119 3.39 -0.93 1.61
C LEU A 119 2.23 -1.92 1.79
N ALA A 120 1.00 -1.42 1.94
CA ALA A 120 -0.19 -2.26 1.98
C ALA A 120 -0.41 -3.04 0.66
N PHE A 121 -0.08 -2.45 -0.49
CA PHE A 121 -0.10 -3.17 -1.76
C PHE A 121 0.94 -4.28 -1.82
N GLU A 122 2.17 -4.02 -1.38
CA GLU A 122 3.24 -5.03 -1.33
C GLU A 122 2.83 -6.22 -0.44
N GLU A 123 2.31 -5.94 0.75
CA GLU A 123 1.85 -6.98 1.67
C GLU A 123 0.65 -7.76 1.11
N ALA A 124 -0.36 -7.07 0.56
CA ALA A 124 -1.51 -7.70 -0.07
C ALA A 124 -1.12 -8.56 -1.29
N SER A 125 -0.14 -8.13 -2.07
CA SER A 125 0.43 -8.90 -3.18
C SER A 125 1.08 -10.20 -2.67
N GLY A 126 1.77 -10.14 -1.53
CA GLY A 126 2.32 -11.31 -0.85
C GLY A 126 1.27 -12.33 -0.44
N LEU A 127 0.08 -11.89 -0.03
CA LEU A 127 -1.06 -12.77 0.31
C LEU A 127 -1.61 -13.52 -0.91
N LEU A 128 -1.51 -12.93 -2.11
CA LEU A 128 -1.94 -13.54 -3.37
C LEU A 128 -0.89 -14.49 -3.95
N THR A 129 0.40 -14.25 -3.67
CA THR A 129 1.53 -14.96 -4.29
C THR A 129 1.97 -16.21 -3.52
N ARG A 130 1.39 -16.49 -2.34
CA ARG A 130 1.62 -17.76 -1.62
C ARG A 130 1.11 -18.93 -2.48
N ARG A 131 2.02 -19.48 -3.30
CA ARG A 131 1.77 -20.61 -4.18
C ARG A 131 1.23 -21.79 -3.36
N ARG A 132 0.22 -22.47 -3.91
CA ARG A 132 -0.07 -23.88 -3.63
C ARG A 132 1.25 -24.65 -3.74
N GLN A 133 1.83 -25.01 -2.60
CA GLN A 133 2.74 -26.16 -2.53
C GLN A 133 1.85 -27.39 -2.47
N ARG A 134 1.52 -27.95 -3.63
CA ARG A 134 1.15 -29.36 -3.81
C ARG A 134 1.61 -29.79 -5.19
#